data_AF-A0A9Q5C0L1-F1
#
_entry.id   AF-A0A9Q5C0L1-F1
#
_cell.length_a   1.000
_cell.length_b   1.000
_cell.length_c   1.000
_cell.angle_alpha   90.00
_cell.angle_beta   90.00
_cell.angle_gamma   90.00
#
_symmetry.space_group_name_H-M   'P 1'
#
loop_
_entity.id
_entity.type
_entity.pdbx_description
1 polymer ?
#
loop_
_entity_poly.entity_id
_entity_poly.type
_entity_poly.pdbx_seq_one_letter_code
_entity_poly.pdbx_strand_id
1 'polypeptide(L)'
;MKKKGIGIISLILIIIIAIVAGIKIKQNHDENAVQEIQPVKVSSKTVPTFFFHGWGSSWHAEDTMAQAIKRAGATNAIVRVNVNKKGHARLIGKIKKNAKNPLVEVNFSDNKLTNSQYNGQYANAYDSTGARYVKNAIDLVRNKYHYSKINIVAHSMGNLEVASYIKLNAGKKELSTNRPFSSYGWTL
;
A
#
# COMPACT_ATOMS: atom_id res chain seq x y z
N MET A 1 -64.73 3.78 37.00
CA MET A 1 -64.62 3.41 35.56
C MET A 1 -63.32 4.00 34.99
N LYS A 2 -62.68 3.38 33.98
CA LYS A 2 -61.47 3.84 33.24
C LYS A 2 -60.05 3.35 33.65
N LYS A 3 -59.88 2.11 34.16
CA LYS A 3 -58.53 1.48 34.23
C LYS A 3 -58.30 0.32 33.24
N LYS A 4 -59.37 -0.19 32.60
CA LYS A 4 -59.29 -1.27 31.61
C LYS A 4 -58.90 -0.79 30.19
N GLY A 5 -58.98 0.52 29.91
CA GLY A 5 -58.65 1.09 28.60
C GLY A 5 -57.16 1.37 28.37
N ILE A 6 -56.40 1.65 29.44
CA ILE A 6 -54.96 1.98 29.33
C ILE A 6 -54.14 0.74 28.97
N GLY A 7 -54.50 -0.43 29.53
CA GLY A 7 -53.83 -1.69 29.18
C GLY A 7 -54.05 -2.10 27.72
N ILE A 8 -55.23 -1.81 27.15
CA ILE A 8 -55.55 -2.13 25.76
C ILE A 8 -54.80 -1.19 24.80
N ILE A 9 -54.68 0.09 25.13
CA ILE A 9 -53.94 1.07 24.30
C ILE A 9 -52.44 0.75 24.30
N SER A 10 -51.86 0.39 25.45
CA SER A 10 -50.45 -0.03 25.53
C SER A 10 -50.17 -1.33 24.76
N LEU A 11 -51.12 -2.27 24.75
CA LEU A 11 -51.00 -3.51 23.98
C LEU A 11 -51.03 -3.25 22.46
N ILE A 12 -51.90 -2.35 22.01
CA ILE A 12 -52.00 -1.93 20.60
C ILE A 12 -50.72 -1.22 20.14
N LEU A 13 -50.13 -0.37 20.99
CA LEU A 13 -48.87 0.32 20.69
C LEU A 13 -47.69 -0.65 20.56
N ILE A 14 -47.62 -1.69 21.40
CA ILE A 14 -46.58 -2.73 21.32
C ILE A 14 -46.73 -3.57 20.04
N ILE A 15 -47.97 -3.88 19.62
CA ILE A 15 -48.25 -4.61 18.39
C ILE A 15 -47.86 -3.79 17.15
N ILE A 16 -48.13 -2.48 17.14
CA ILE A 16 -47.73 -1.59 16.04
C ILE A 16 -46.20 -1.49 15.94
N ILE A 17 -45.49 -1.36 17.07
CA ILE A 17 -44.02 -1.35 17.08
C ILE A 17 -43.45 -2.70 16.58
N ALA A 18 -44.06 -3.83 16.95
CA ALA A 18 -43.67 -5.15 16.48
C ALA A 18 -43.91 -5.34 14.97
N ILE A 19 -45.01 -4.81 14.43
CA ILE A 19 -45.31 -4.84 12.98
C ILE A 19 -44.32 -3.96 12.20
N VAL A 20 -44.02 -2.75 12.69
CA VAL A 20 -43.03 -1.85 12.04
C VAL A 20 -41.62 -2.44 12.11
N ALA A 21 -41.23 -3.06 13.22
CA ALA A 21 -39.97 -3.80 13.33
C ALA A 21 -39.94 -5.01 12.39
N GLY A 22 -41.05 -5.76 12.30
CA GLY A 22 -41.20 -6.91 11.40
C GLY A 22 -41.11 -6.54 9.92
N ILE A 23 -41.67 -5.40 9.50
CA ILE A 23 -41.57 -4.91 8.12
C ILE A 23 -40.12 -4.50 7.80
N LYS A 24 -39.40 -3.84 8.72
CA LYS A 24 -37.96 -3.55 8.53
C LYS A 24 -37.09 -4.80 8.48
N ILE A 25 -37.44 -5.85 9.24
CA ILE A 25 -36.70 -7.12 9.22
C ILE A 25 -37.00 -7.91 7.94
N LYS A 26 -38.24 -7.86 7.42
CA LYS A 26 -38.62 -8.56 6.19
C LYS A 26 -38.12 -7.86 4.91
N GLN A 27 -38.06 -6.52 4.89
CA GLN A 27 -37.41 -5.78 3.80
C GLN A 27 -35.90 -5.99 3.74
N ASN A 28 -35.27 -6.41 4.85
CA ASN A 28 -33.86 -6.79 4.90
C ASN A 28 -33.60 -8.28 4.62
N HIS A 29 -34.65 -9.08 4.35
CA HIS A 29 -34.51 -10.54 4.14
C HIS A 29 -34.80 -11.00 2.70
N ASP A 30 -35.38 -10.15 1.85
CA ASP A 30 -35.71 -10.45 0.44
C ASP A 30 -34.62 -10.01 -0.56
N GLU A 31 -33.35 -9.88 -0.13
CA GLU A 31 -32.19 -9.66 -1.03
C GLU A 31 -31.39 -10.95 -1.30
N ASN A 32 -31.83 -12.11 -0.78
CA ASN A 32 -31.16 -13.41 -0.99
C ASN A 32 -31.81 -14.22 -2.12
N ALA A 33 -32.14 -13.59 -3.25
CA ALA A 33 -32.19 -14.33 -4.50
C ALA A 33 -30.73 -14.65 -4.86
N VAL A 34 -30.31 -15.90 -4.61
CA VAL A 34 -28.98 -16.40 -4.97
C VAL A 34 -28.89 -16.37 -6.50
N GLN A 35 -28.42 -15.25 -7.04
CA GLN A 35 -27.80 -15.25 -8.35
C GLN A 35 -26.61 -16.20 -8.27
N GLU A 36 -26.56 -17.17 -9.18
CA GLU A 36 -25.38 -17.99 -9.38
C GLU A 36 -24.17 -17.06 -9.50
N ILE A 37 -23.33 -17.05 -8.44
CA ILE A 37 -22.14 -16.21 -8.40
C ILE A 37 -21.19 -16.84 -9.40
N GLN A 38 -21.22 -16.35 -10.65
CA GLN A 38 -20.04 -16.42 -11.49
C GLN A 38 -18.88 -15.94 -10.62
N PRO A 39 -17.78 -16.70 -10.48
CA PRO A 39 -16.72 -16.36 -9.55
C PRO A 39 -16.22 -14.96 -9.89
N VAL A 40 -16.68 -13.96 -9.13
CA VAL A 40 -16.09 -12.64 -9.15
C VAL A 40 -14.67 -12.90 -8.72
N LYS A 41 -13.73 -12.69 -9.62
CA LYS A 41 -12.32 -12.76 -9.34
C LYS A 41 -12.02 -11.66 -8.34
N VAL A 42 -12.21 -11.95 -7.05
CA VAL A 42 -11.81 -11.10 -5.95
C VAL A 42 -10.29 -11.14 -5.95
N SER A 43 -9.70 -10.23 -6.72
CA SER A 43 -8.35 -9.80 -6.47
C SER A 43 -8.39 -9.15 -5.09
N SER A 44 -8.10 -9.92 -4.05
CA SER A 44 -7.49 -9.36 -2.84
C SER A 44 -6.37 -8.44 -3.33
N LYS A 45 -6.64 -7.13 -3.42
CA LYS A 45 -5.71 -6.15 -3.99
C LYS A 45 -4.62 -5.95 -2.95
N THR A 46 -3.73 -6.92 -2.87
CA THR A 46 -2.55 -6.83 -2.06
C THR A 46 -1.78 -5.57 -2.43
N VAL A 47 -1.28 -4.86 -1.42
CA VAL A 47 -0.55 -3.61 -1.61
C VAL A 47 0.93 -3.92 -1.42
N PRO A 48 1.78 -3.80 -2.44
CA PRO A 48 3.22 -4.02 -2.27
C PRO A 48 3.84 -2.92 -1.41
N THR A 49 4.85 -3.28 -0.63
CA THR A 49 5.64 -2.35 0.18
C THR A 49 7.05 -2.26 -0.37
N PHE A 50 7.47 -1.07 -0.79
CA PHE A 50 8.82 -0.83 -1.32
C PHE A 50 9.76 -0.38 -0.20
N PHE A 51 10.97 -0.94 -0.17
CA PHE A 51 12.04 -0.57 0.75
C PHE A 51 13.16 0.14 -0.01
N PHE A 52 13.51 1.35 0.41
CA PHE A 52 14.57 2.16 -0.17
C PHE A 52 15.70 2.41 0.85
N HIS A 53 16.90 1.95 0.51
CA HIS A 53 18.07 2.10 1.36
C HIS A 53 18.63 3.53 1.35
N GLY A 54 19.46 3.84 2.36
CA GLY A 54 20.17 5.12 2.45
C GLY A 54 21.47 5.19 1.64
N TRP A 55 22.16 6.33 1.80
CA TRP A 55 23.43 6.63 1.13
C TRP A 55 24.50 5.57 1.40
N GLY A 56 25.21 5.14 0.35
CA GLY A 56 26.30 4.18 0.42
C GLY A 56 25.89 2.75 0.78
N SER A 57 24.60 2.49 0.98
CA SER A 57 24.07 1.18 1.37
C SER A 57 23.54 0.40 0.16
N SER A 58 22.83 -0.70 0.41
CA SER A 58 22.18 -1.54 -0.59
C SER A 58 20.89 -2.13 -0.02
N TRP A 59 20.16 -2.88 -0.84
CA TRP A 59 18.98 -3.63 -0.40
C TRP A 59 19.22 -4.52 0.84
N HIS A 60 20.46 -5.00 1.07
CA HIS A 60 20.79 -5.82 2.25
C HIS A 60 20.54 -5.12 3.57
N ALA A 61 20.56 -3.78 3.63
CA ALA A 61 20.25 -3.05 4.85
C ALA A 61 18.80 -3.27 5.31
N GLU A 62 17.91 -3.62 4.38
CA GLU A 62 16.49 -3.80 4.63
C GLU A 62 16.10 -5.30 4.72
N ASP A 63 16.99 -6.22 4.32
CA ASP A 63 16.71 -7.67 4.23
C ASP A 63 16.35 -8.26 5.60
N THR A 64 17.07 -7.90 6.66
CA THR A 64 16.76 -8.39 8.02
C THR A 64 15.31 -8.09 8.42
N MET A 65 14.84 -6.88 8.13
CA MET A 65 13.46 -6.47 8.39
C MET A 65 12.48 -7.18 7.44
N ALA A 66 12.77 -7.25 6.15
CA ALA A 66 11.93 -7.94 5.18
C ALA A 66 11.72 -9.43 5.55
N GLN A 67 12.79 -10.10 5.97
CA GLN A 67 12.74 -11.48 6.44
C GLN A 67 12.01 -11.63 7.77
N ALA A 68 12.10 -10.66 8.68
CA ALA A 68 11.32 -10.66 9.91
C ALA A 68 9.81 -10.53 9.62
N ILE A 69 9.41 -9.64 8.72
CA ILE A 69 8.01 -9.47 8.27
C ILE A 69 7.49 -10.76 7.63
N LYS A 70 8.33 -11.45 6.84
CA LYS A 70 7.99 -12.75 6.26
C LYS A 70 7.82 -13.84 7.31
N ARG A 71 8.75 -13.94 8.28
CA ARG A 71 8.66 -14.88 9.40
C ARG A 71 7.42 -14.66 10.27
N ALA A 72 6.98 -13.41 10.42
CA ALA A 72 5.73 -13.06 11.10
C ALA A 72 4.46 -13.39 10.29
N GLY A 73 4.58 -13.94 9.07
CA GLY A 73 3.43 -14.32 8.23
C GLY A 73 2.67 -13.13 7.60
N ALA A 74 3.22 -11.92 7.70
CA ALA A 74 2.61 -10.70 7.15
C ALA A 74 2.76 -10.62 5.62
N THR A 75 3.79 -11.28 5.07
CA THR A 75 4.03 -11.46 3.63
C THR A 75 4.40 -12.91 3.30
N ASN A 76 4.22 -13.33 2.05
CA ASN A 76 4.78 -14.57 1.52
C ASN A 76 5.67 -14.35 0.27
N ALA A 77 5.95 -13.09 -0.09
CA ALA A 77 6.70 -12.74 -1.29
C ALA A 77 7.66 -11.58 -1.02
N ILE A 78 8.95 -11.82 -1.29
CA ILE A 78 9.99 -10.79 -1.33
C ILE A 78 10.61 -10.85 -2.72
N VAL A 79 10.70 -9.72 -3.39
CA VAL A 79 11.36 -9.55 -4.69
C VAL A 79 12.27 -8.33 -4.63
N ARG A 80 13.25 -8.25 -5.54
CA ARG A 80 14.19 -7.13 -5.58
C ARG A 80 14.11 -6.38 -6.89
N VAL A 81 14.20 -5.06 -6.87
CA VAL A 81 14.36 -4.22 -8.05
C VAL A 81 15.74 -3.59 -8.02
N ASN A 82 16.56 -3.88 -9.03
CA ASN A 82 17.85 -3.23 -9.21
C ASN A 82 17.70 -2.10 -10.23
N VAL A 83 18.05 -0.87 -9.84
CA VAL A 83 18.14 0.28 -10.75
C VAL A 83 19.61 0.60 -10.97
N ASN A 84 20.05 0.64 -12.23
CA ASN A 84 21.43 0.96 -12.56
C ASN A 84 21.68 2.48 -12.62
N LYS A 85 22.95 2.91 -12.76
CA LYS A 85 23.35 4.33 -12.87
C LYS A 85 22.73 5.08 -14.07
N LYS A 86 22.14 4.37 -15.04
CA LYS A 86 21.41 4.97 -16.17
C LYS A 86 19.90 5.06 -15.89
N GLY A 87 19.44 4.60 -14.73
CA GLY A 87 18.03 4.56 -14.34
C GLY A 87 17.27 3.34 -14.87
N HIS A 88 17.92 2.37 -15.52
CA HIS A 88 17.23 1.18 -15.98
C HIS A 88 16.94 0.25 -14.78
N ALA A 89 15.65 -0.01 -14.56
CA ALA A 89 15.15 -0.86 -13.49
C ALA A 89 14.92 -2.30 -13.99
N ARG A 90 15.35 -3.29 -13.22
CA ARG A 90 15.13 -4.72 -13.48
C ARG A 90 14.61 -5.43 -12.24
N LEU A 91 13.57 -6.23 -12.41
CA LEU A 91 12.98 -7.06 -11.37
C LEU A 91 13.73 -8.39 -11.26
N ILE A 92 14.06 -8.78 -10.04
CA ILE A 92 14.69 -10.04 -9.66
C ILE A 92 13.70 -10.80 -8.78
N GLY A 93 13.33 -12.00 -9.23
CA GLY A 93 12.22 -12.77 -8.67
C GLY A 93 10.89 -12.50 -9.39
N LYS A 94 9.81 -13.11 -8.87
CA LYS A 94 8.47 -13.02 -9.45
C LYS A 94 7.42 -12.96 -8.35
N ILE A 95 6.48 -12.02 -8.46
CA ILE A 95 5.32 -11.96 -7.58
C ILE A 95 4.26 -12.91 -8.14
N LYS A 96 3.90 -13.95 -7.38
CA LYS A 96 2.86 -14.92 -7.77
C LYS A 96 1.48 -14.30 -7.58
N LYS A 97 0.47 -14.81 -8.31
CA LYS A 97 -0.92 -14.31 -8.26
C LYS A 97 -1.55 -14.38 -6.86
N ASN A 98 -1.13 -15.34 -6.04
CA ASN A 98 -1.57 -15.52 -4.65
C ASN A 98 -0.62 -14.86 -3.63
N ALA A 99 0.24 -13.94 -4.06
CA ALA A 99 1.14 -13.24 -3.14
C ALA A 99 0.34 -12.38 -2.15
N LYS A 100 0.76 -12.45 -0.88
CA LYS A 100 0.25 -11.64 0.22
C LYS A 100 1.29 -10.59 0.56
N ASN A 101 0.89 -9.33 0.49
CA ASN A 101 1.65 -8.10 0.77
C ASN A 101 3.10 -8.18 0.30
N PRO A 102 3.36 -8.22 -1.02
CA PRO A 102 4.71 -8.38 -1.55
C PRO A 102 5.63 -7.29 -1.01
N LEU A 103 6.80 -7.67 -0.53
CA LEU A 103 7.86 -6.72 -0.21
C LEU A 103 8.77 -6.58 -1.42
N VAL A 104 9.09 -5.34 -1.78
CA VAL A 104 9.94 -4.99 -2.91
C VAL A 104 11.16 -4.27 -2.39
N GLU A 105 12.28 -4.97 -2.34
CA GLU A 105 13.54 -4.36 -1.94
C GLU A 105 14.16 -3.64 -3.13
N VAL A 106 14.40 -2.33 -3.00
CA VAL A 106 14.96 -1.54 -4.10
C VAL A 106 16.45 -1.36 -3.86
N ASN A 107 17.25 -1.61 -4.89
CA ASN A 107 18.69 -1.42 -4.88
C ASN A 107 19.11 -0.42 -5.97
N PHE A 108 19.72 0.69 -5.57
CA PHE A 108 20.33 1.64 -6.50
C PHE A 108 21.82 1.32 -6.64
N SER A 109 22.30 1.06 -7.85
CA SER A 109 23.76 0.88 -8.07
C SER A 109 24.53 2.18 -7.91
N ASP A 110 23.85 3.32 -8.04
CA ASP A 110 24.38 4.66 -7.80
C ASP A 110 24.06 5.12 -6.37
N ASN A 111 24.33 4.26 -5.39
CA ASN A 111 23.88 4.39 -4.00
C ASN A 111 24.42 5.61 -3.23
N LYS A 112 25.35 6.37 -3.82
CA LYS A 112 25.89 7.59 -3.21
C LYS A 112 25.41 8.86 -3.90
N LEU A 113 24.96 8.75 -5.15
CA LEU A 113 24.68 9.90 -6.03
C LEU A 113 25.81 10.96 -6.03
N THR A 114 27.05 10.53 -5.82
CA THR A 114 28.25 11.40 -5.72
C THR A 114 28.96 11.60 -7.06
N ASN A 115 28.30 11.31 -8.19
CA ASN A 115 28.95 11.40 -9.50
C ASN A 115 29.41 12.86 -9.78
N SER A 116 30.61 13.03 -10.36
CA SER A 116 31.16 14.31 -10.80
C SER A 116 30.20 15.09 -11.71
N GLN A 117 29.26 14.38 -12.36
CA GLN A 117 28.20 14.95 -13.19
C GLN A 117 27.26 15.93 -12.44
N TYR A 118 27.24 15.90 -11.10
CA TYR A 118 26.40 16.79 -10.29
C TYR A 118 27.14 18.01 -9.72
N ASN A 119 28.43 18.21 -10.07
CA ASN A 119 29.25 19.38 -9.67
C ASN A 119 29.15 19.75 -8.17
N GLY A 120 29.08 18.76 -7.27
CA GLY A 120 28.95 18.98 -5.82
C GLY A 120 27.56 19.45 -5.35
N GLN A 121 26.59 19.57 -6.25
CA GLN A 121 25.21 19.96 -5.95
C GLN A 121 24.39 18.72 -5.58
N TYR A 122 24.72 18.13 -4.43
CA TYR A 122 24.10 16.89 -3.95
C TYR A 122 22.57 16.99 -3.89
N ALA A 123 22.02 18.11 -3.40
CA ALA A 123 20.58 18.33 -3.36
C ALA A 123 19.90 18.16 -4.73
N ASN A 124 20.52 18.65 -5.81
CA ASN A 124 19.98 18.56 -7.16
C ASN A 124 20.00 17.13 -7.72
N ALA A 125 20.97 16.31 -7.29
CA ALA A 125 21.03 14.90 -7.68
C ALA A 125 19.86 14.09 -7.12
N TYR A 126 19.48 14.35 -5.85
CA TYR A 126 18.32 13.73 -5.21
C TYR A 126 17.00 14.23 -5.80
N ASP A 127 16.90 15.55 -6.04
CA ASP A 127 15.72 16.19 -6.62
C ASP A 127 15.45 15.80 -8.08
N SER A 128 16.40 15.16 -8.76
CA SER A 128 16.23 14.75 -10.16
C SER A 128 16.49 13.26 -10.37
N THR A 129 17.75 12.83 -10.31
CA THR A 129 18.15 11.44 -10.56
C THR A 129 17.62 10.48 -9.51
N GLY A 130 17.74 10.81 -8.22
CA GLY A 130 17.20 9.98 -7.13
C GLY A 130 15.69 9.77 -7.29
N ALA A 131 14.95 10.86 -7.50
CA ALA A 131 13.51 10.81 -7.77
C ALA A 131 13.16 9.95 -9.00
N ARG A 132 13.96 10.01 -10.07
CA ARG A 132 13.79 9.19 -11.28
C ARG A 132 14.04 7.70 -11.00
N TYR A 133 15.04 7.36 -10.18
CA TYR A 133 15.29 5.97 -9.80
C TYR A 133 14.14 5.38 -8.99
N VAL A 134 13.61 6.13 -8.02
CA VAL A 134 12.41 5.75 -7.25
C VAL A 134 11.23 5.52 -8.19
N LYS A 135 10.95 6.46 -9.10
CA LYS A 135 9.89 6.32 -10.11
C LYS A 135 10.04 5.05 -10.93
N ASN A 136 11.22 4.81 -11.49
CA ASN A 136 11.45 3.66 -12.37
C ASN A 136 11.30 2.33 -11.63
N ALA A 137 11.71 2.26 -10.36
CA ALA A 137 11.51 1.07 -9.55
C ALA A 137 10.02 0.81 -9.26
N ILE A 138 9.28 1.85 -8.88
CA ILE A 138 7.84 1.79 -8.60
C ILE A 138 7.06 1.39 -9.86
N ASP A 139 7.30 2.09 -10.98
CA ASP A 139 6.58 1.88 -12.24
C ASP A 139 6.82 0.49 -12.79
N LEU A 140 8.04 -0.04 -12.72
CA LEU A 140 8.35 -1.38 -13.18
C LEU A 140 7.43 -2.44 -12.53
N VAL A 141 7.23 -2.35 -11.22
CA VAL A 141 6.41 -3.31 -10.47
C VAL A 141 4.92 -2.99 -10.62
N ARG A 142 4.53 -1.71 -10.51
CA ARG A 142 3.12 -1.30 -10.65
C ARG A 142 2.56 -1.65 -12.01
N ASN A 143 3.30 -1.37 -13.09
CA ASN A 143 2.82 -1.62 -14.45
C ASN A 143 2.80 -3.12 -14.76
N LYS A 144 3.80 -3.87 -14.31
CA LYS A 144 3.90 -5.32 -14.55
C LYS A 144 2.82 -6.12 -13.82
N TYR A 145 2.39 -5.67 -12.64
CA TYR A 145 1.44 -6.41 -11.79
C TYR A 145 0.13 -5.65 -11.52
N HIS A 146 -0.08 -4.52 -12.20
CA HIS A 146 -1.28 -3.67 -12.13
C HIS A 146 -1.64 -3.17 -10.73
N TYR A 147 -0.64 -2.79 -9.93
CA TYR A 147 -0.85 -2.24 -8.59
C TYR A 147 -1.25 -0.75 -8.64
N SER A 148 -2.47 -0.46 -8.17
CA SER A 148 -2.96 0.91 -8.06
C SER A 148 -2.49 1.65 -6.79
N LYS A 149 -2.07 0.91 -5.76
CA LYS A 149 -1.61 1.44 -4.47
C LYS A 149 -0.29 0.79 -4.08
N ILE A 150 0.54 1.51 -3.32
CA ILE A 150 1.81 1.04 -2.78
C ILE A 150 1.99 1.55 -1.34
N ASN A 151 2.80 0.85 -0.54
CA ASN A 151 3.41 1.41 0.68
C ASN A 151 4.89 1.67 0.41
N ILE A 152 5.49 2.59 1.16
CA ILE A 152 6.92 2.91 1.07
C ILE A 152 7.53 2.91 2.47
N VAL A 153 8.72 2.31 2.59
CA VAL A 153 9.63 2.39 3.73
C VAL A 153 10.96 2.88 3.16
N ALA A 154 11.54 3.92 3.76
CA ALA A 154 12.78 4.50 3.28
C ALA A 154 13.68 4.89 4.45
N HIS A 155 14.99 4.70 4.30
CA HIS A 155 15.97 4.97 5.34
C HIS A 155 16.92 6.11 4.97
N SER A 156 17.21 7.00 5.92
CA SER A 156 18.15 8.12 5.77
C SER A 156 17.93 8.86 4.44
N MET A 157 18.94 8.97 3.59
CA MET A 157 18.89 9.65 2.30
C MET A 157 17.87 9.05 1.30
N GLY A 158 17.47 7.78 1.47
CA GLY A 158 16.36 7.21 0.71
C GLY A 158 15.03 7.94 0.96
N ASN A 159 14.84 8.55 2.14
CA ASN A 159 13.66 9.40 2.39
C ASN A 159 13.68 10.64 1.49
N LEU A 160 14.85 11.23 1.25
CA LEU A 160 14.98 12.40 0.38
C LEU A 160 14.65 12.02 -1.06
N GLU A 161 15.17 10.90 -1.58
CA GLU A 161 14.84 10.41 -2.93
C GLU A 161 13.34 10.19 -3.11
N VAL A 162 12.68 9.58 -2.10
CA VAL A 162 11.23 9.33 -2.13
C VAL A 162 10.45 10.63 -2.01
N ALA A 163 10.85 11.56 -1.15
CA ALA A 163 10.20 12.86 -1.01
C ALA A 163 10.27 13.66 -2.31
N SER A 164 11.44 13.70 -2.97
CA SER A 164 11.62 14.33 -4.28
C SER A 164 10.77 13.65 -5.36
N TYR A 165 10.69 12.31 -5.35
CA TYR A 165 9.78 11.57 -6.22
C TYR A 165 8.32 12.01 -6.04
N ILE A 166 7.85 12.10 -4.79
CA ILE A 166 6.47 12.53 -4.51
C ILE A 166 6.27 13.97 -4.95
N LYS A 167 7.19 14.89 -4.64
CA LYS A 167 7.15 16.29 -5.06
C LYS A 167 6.98 16.42 -6.58
N LEU A 168 7.74 15.67 -7.38
CA LEU A 168 7.68 15.73 -8.85
C LEU A 168 6.44 15.05 -9.46
N ASN A 169 5.70 14.27 -8.66
CA ASN A 169 4.52 13.54 -9.14
C ASN A 169 3.24 13.90 -8.38
N ALA A 170 3.30 14.83 -7.42
CA ALA A 170 2.16 15.41 -6.73
C ALA A 170 1.24 16.09 -7.76
N GLY A 171 -0.03 15.75 -7.74
CA GLY A 171 -1.02 16.20 -8.74
C GLY A 171 -1.28 15.23 -9.90
N LYS A 172 -0.47 14.18 -10.06
CA LYS A 172 -0.81 13.07 -10.98
C LYS A 172 -1.77 12.12 -10.25
N LYS A 173 -2.96 11.90 -10.83
CA LYS A 173 -4.09 11.13 -10.27
C LYS A 173 -3.75 9.69 -9.83
N GLU A 174 -2.58 9.17 -10.19
CA GLU A 174 -2.14 7.80 -9.94
C GLU A 174 -1.47 7.53 -8.58
N LEU A 175 -1.24 8.56 -7.74
CA LEU A 175 -0.53 8.42 -6.46
C LEU A 175 -1.41 8.82 -5.27
N SER A 176 -2.33 7.94 -4.86
CA SER A 176 -2.96 8.03 -3.53
C SER A 176 -2.16 7.20 -2.53
N THR A 177 -1.33 7.86 -1.71
CA THR A 177 -0.64 7.23 -0.56
C THR A 177 -1.37 7.60 0.74
N ASN A 178 -2.01 6.64 1.41
CA ASN A 178 -2.78 6.87 2.65
C ASN A 178 -2.08 6.36 3.93
N ARG A 179 -0.75 6.26 3.96
CA ARG A 179 -0.01 5.89 5.18
C ARG A 179 1.05 6.93 5.54
N PRO A 180 1.23 7.26 6.83
CA PRO A 180 2.25 8.20 7.25
C PRO A 180 3.63 7.67 6.86
N PHE A 181 4.46 8.55 6.28
CA PHE A 181 5.89 8.34 6.16
C PHE A 181 6.45 7.91 7.52
N SER A 182 7.08 6.75 7.58
CA SER A 182 7.76 6.30 8.79
C SER A 182 9.26 6.48 8.58
N SER A 183 9.79 7.58 9.14
CA SER A 183 11.22 7.86 9.24
C SER A 183 11.70 7.21 10.54
N TYR A 184 12.35 6.05 10.44
CA TYR A 184 13.10 5.49 11.57
C TYR A 184 14.57 5.89 11.43
N GLY A 185 15.02 6.81 12.27
CA GLY A 185 16.45 7.02 12.53
C GLY A 185 16.87 6.11 13.67
N TRP A 186 17.77 5.17 13.38
CA TRP A 186 18.45 4.41 14.43
C TRP A 186 19.91 4.85 14.45
N THR A 187 20.29 5.50 15.55
CA THR A 187 21.68 5.68 15.95
C THR A 187 22.24 4.29 16.28
N LEU A 188 23.37 3.94 15.68
CA LEU A 188 24.15 2.74 16.05
C LEU A 188 24.67 2.86 17.49
#